data_AF-A0A662GMZ6-F1
#
_entry.id   AF-A0A662GMZ6-F1
#
_cell.length_a   1.000
_cell.length_b   1.000
_cell.length_c   1.000
_cell.angle_alpha   90.00
_cell.angle_beta   90.00
_cell.angle_gamma   90.00
#
_symmetry.space_group_name_H-M   'P 1'
#
loop_
_entity.id
_entity.type
_entity.pdbx_description
1 polymer ?
#
loop_
_entity_poly.entity_id
_entity_poly.type
_entity_poly.pdbx_seq_one_letter_code
_entity_poly.pdbx_strand_id
1 'polypeptide(L)'
;MPYGLTKEELVLSLLSNKYFFPTVKGTYLAFGSVGEPFHPVGILKTISYLEAVTSFLGNPIQVSTKMKIAIDAYPRLGRLKTYPVNILVTIVSLKYAEILEPSAPSPEQRFNVIRNLKDEGFKPILFFRPVIPGVNEEEAEEIFEKARESGAVGVVIGGFRITRRILSNLRRAGIDISDIKNRIKTRPNGQTPVYTNDIKQKLVEISREKNLIPFLSACCANTYNIMATTGLRIPCANLCFINKKFCTNCPVNCKNIKIEVDEEEFKNSFYRMLNVKPDEVNVKQHSINVQVKKRKRRLLRRKAIIKTMESIYRKKIIVD
;
A
#
# COMPACT_ATOMS: atom_id res chain seq x y z
N MET A 1 10.54 17.08 -14.55
CA MET A 1 9.38 18.00 -14.51
C MET A 1 8.33 17.44 -13.56
N PRO A 2 7.73 18.25 -12.68
CA PRO A 2 6.53 17.83 -11.95
C PRO A 2 5.41 17.47 -12.95
N TYR A 3 4.51 16.57 -12.54
CA TYR A 3 3.38 16.14 -13.37
C TYR A 3 2.54 17.36 -13.79
N GLY A 4 2.23 17.49 -15.08
CA GLY A 4 1.75 18.74 -15.68
C GLY A 4 0.32 19.16 -15.32
N LEU A 5 -0.48 18.26 -14.73
CA LEU A 5 -1.88 18.54 -14.41
C LEU A 5 -2.02 19.60 -13.32
N THR A 6 -3.08 20.41 -13.34
CA THR A 6 -3.57 21.11 -12.14
C THR A 6 -4.19 20.13 -11.14
N LYS A 7 -4.52 20.59 -9.94
CA LYS A 7 -5.14 19.71 -8.93
C LYS A 7 -6.58 19.33 -9.34
N GLU A 8 -7.28 20.23 -10.02
CA GLU A 8 -8.60 20.00 -10.61
C GLU A 8 -8.52 19.03 -11.79
N GLU A 9 -7.55 19.21 -12.68
CA GLU A 9 -7.33 18.29 -13.82
C GLU A 9 -6.97 16.87 -13.34
N LEU A 10 -6.21 16.75 -12.25
CA LEU A 10 -5.95 15.45 -11.62
C LEU A 10 -7.26 14.80 -11.15
N VAL A 11 -8.13 15.54 -10.46
CA VAL A 11 -9.42 15.05 -9.99
C VAL A 11 -10.30 14.61 -11.17
N LEU A 12 -10.38 15.42 -12.22
CA LEU A 12 -11.15 15.08 -13.42
C LEU A 12 -10.59 13.84 -14.12
N SER A 13 -9.26 13.71 -14.19
CA SER A 13 -8.58 12.55 -14.78
C SER A 13 -8.88 11.26 -14.00
N LEU A 14 -8.92 11.33 -12.67
CA LEU A 14 -9.33 10.21 -11.82
C LEU A 14 -10.80 9.84 -12.06
N LEU A 15 -11.72 10.81 -12.06
CA LEU A 15 -13.15 10.57 -12.28
C LEU A 15 -13.45 10.03 -13.68
N SER A 16 -12.63 10.36 -14.67
CA SER A 16 -12.74 9.85 -16.04
C SER A 16 -12.29 8.38 -16.17
N ASN A 17 -11.60 7.84 -15.16
CA ASN A 17 -11.14 6.46 -15.17
C ASN A 17 -12.24 5.51 -14.66
N LYS A 18 -12.73 4.64 -15.55
CA LYS A 18 -13.76 3.63 -15.22
C LYS A 18 -13.40 2.62 -14.12
N TYR A 19 -12.14 2.54 -13.70
CA TYR A 19 -11.67 1.68 -12.60
C TYR A 19 -11.45 2.45 -11.30
N PHE A 20 -11.64 3.78 -11.32
CA PHE A 20 -11.58 4.63 -10.15
C PHE A 20 -12.97 4.73 -9.52
N PHE A 21 -13.03 4.59 -8.21
CA PHE A 21 -14.26 4.77 -7.44
C PHE A 21 -14.00 5.83 -6.37
N PRO A 22 -14.67 6.99 -6.42
CA PRO A 22 -14.52 8.02 -5.42
C PRO A 22 -15.24 7.59 -4.14
N THR A 23 -14.60 7.72 -2.97
CA THR A 23 -15.11 7.55 -1.59
C THR A 23 -14.01 6.98 -0.70
N VAL A 24 -14.19 7.08 0.62
CA VAL A 24 -13.34 6.40 1.62
C VAL A 24 -13.30 4.87 1.46
N LYS A 25 -14.36 4.27 0.90
CA LYS A 25 -14.43 2.82 0.59
C LYS A 25 -13.83 2.49 -0.77
N GLY A 26 -13.54 3.49 -1.58
CA GLY A 26 -13.15 3.37 -2.98
C GLY A 26 -11.69 3.02 -3.21
N THR A 27 -11.18 3.51 -4.35
CA THR A 27 -9.84 3.20 -4.85
C THR A 27 -8.77 3.86 -3.99
N TYR A 28 -7.75 3.09 -3.60
CA TYR A 28 -6.59 3.64 -2.89
C TYR A 28 -5.67 4.35 -3.86
N LEU A 29 -5.26 5.57 -3.52
CA LEU A 29 -4.41 6.40 -4.37
C LEU A 29 -2.98 6.39 -3.85
N ALA A 30 -2.05 5.93 -4.68
CA ALA A 30 -0.64 5.81 -4.33
C ALA A 30 0.19 6.96 -4.92
N PHE A 31 0.77 7.77 -4.05
CA PHE A 31 1.74 8.81 -4.38
C PHE A 31 3.14 8.29 -4.04
N GLY A 32 4.11 8.56 -4.92
CA GLY A 32 5.47 8.05 -4.78
C GLY A 32 5.74 6.70 -5.46
N SER A 33 4.91 6.31 -6.44
CA SER A 33 5.10 5.09 -7.24
C SER A 33 6.15 5.22 -8.35
N VAL A 34 6.39 6.46 -8.83
CA VAL A 34 7.34 6.76 -9.91
C VAL A 34 8.41 7.76 -9.49
N GLY A 35 8.07 8.75 -8.65
CA GLY A 35 8.99 9.80 -8.19
C GLY A 35 8.89 10.03 -6.69
N GLU A 36 9.55 11.08 -6.18
CA GLU A 36 9.55 11.42 -4.75
C GLU A 36 8.51 12.51 -4.43
N PRO A 37 7.43 12.17 -3.68
CA PRO A 37 6.30 13.08 -3.45
C PRO A 37 6.70 14.35 -2.70
N PHE A 38 7.73 14.27 -1.84
CA PHE A 38 8.22 15.40 -1.05
C PHE A 38 9.56 15.95 -1.53
N HIS A 39 9.93 15.67 -2.79
CA HIS A 39 11.09 16.33 -3.38
C HIS A 39 10.89 17.86 -3.38
N PRO A 40 11.90 18.69 -3.03
CA PRO A 40 11.75 20.15 -2.91
C PRO A 40 11.13 20.82 -4.14
N VAL A 41 11.46 20.35 -5.34
CA VAL A 41 10.92 20.86 -6.61
C VAL A 41 9.41 20.62 -6.77
N GLY A 42 8.84 19.60 -6.12
CA GLY A 42 7.48 19.13 -6.36
C GLY A 42 6.55 19.13 -5.15
N ILE A 43 7.05 19.39 -3.94
CA ILE A 43 6.30 19.19 -2.70
C ILE A 43 5.00 20.00 -2.63
N LEU A 44 5.02 21.29 -3.02
CA LEU A 44 3.83 22.13 -3.01
C LEU A 44 2.73 21.61 -3.96
N LYS A 45 3.14 21.02 -5.09
CA LYS A 45 2.24 20.41 -6.06
C LYS A 45 1.66 19.10 -5.52
N THR A 46 2.49 18.28 -4.88
CA THR A 46 2.01 17.07 -4.20
C THR A 46 0.98 17.43 -3.14
N ILE A 47 1.25 18.40 -2.27
CA ILE A 47 0.32 18.82 -1.22
C ILE A 47 -1.00 19.31 -1.83
N SER A 48 -0.96 20.08 -2.93
CA SER A 48 -2.19 20.53 -3.59
C SER A 48 -3.01 19.39 -4.20
N TYR A 49 -2.37 18.32 -4.67
CA TYR A 49 -3.05 17.09 -5.07
C TYR A 49 -3.65 16.34 -3.90
N LEU A 50 -2.93 16.23 -2.78
CA LEU A 50 -3.46 15.61 -1.57
C LEU A 50 -4.71 16.35 -1.09
N GLU A 51 -4.64 17.69 -1.00
CA GLU A 51 -5.77 18.56 -0.66
C GLU A 51 -6.97 18.36 -1.60
N ALA A 52 -6.75 18.30 -2.92
CA ALA A 52 -7.82 18.09 -3.87
C ALA A 52 -8.46 16.70 -3.73
N VAL A 53 -7.66 15.65 -3.55
CA VAL A 53 -8.19 14.30 -3.34
C VAL A 53 -9.01 14.23 -2.05
N THR A 54 -8.51 14.79 -0.95
CA THR A 54 -9.22 14.76 0.34
C THR A 54 -10.51 15.57 0.31
N SER A 55 -10.52 16.72 -0.37
CA SER A 55 -11.67 17.62 -0.43
C SER A 55 -12.74 17.20 -1.43
N PHE A 56 -12.34 16.72 -2.62
CA PHE A 56 -13.30 16.40 -3.70
C PHE A 56 -13.68 14.92 -3.77
N LEU A 57 -12.80 14.00 -3.35
CA LEU A 57 -12.96 12.56 -3.61
C LEU A 57 -13.09 11.73 -2.32
N GLY A 58 -12.42 12.14 -1.24
CA GLY A 58 -12.43 11.43 0.05
C GLY A 58 -11.73 10.06 0.02
N ASN A 59 -10.95 9.77 -1.03
CA ASN A 59 -10.28 8.50 -1.20
C ASN A 59 -9.09 8.33 -0.23
N PRO A 60 -8.81 7.10 0.25
CA PRO A 60 -7.63 6.83 1.05
C PRO A 60 -6.35 7.00 0.23
N ILE A 61 -5.41 7.74 0.78
CA ILE A 61 -4.14 8.07 0.15
C ILE A 61 -3.01 7.32 0.83
N GLN A 62 -2.12 6.73 0.04
CA GLN A 62 -0.85 6.21 0.49
C GLN A 62 0.26 7.04 -0.16
N VAL A 63 1.15 7.62 0.66
CA VAL A 63 2.34 8.33 0.21
C VAL A 63 3.56 7.51 0.60
N SER A 64 4.44 7.18 -0.33
CA SER A 64 5.74 6.55 -0.01
C SER A 64 6.88 7.49 -0.35
N THR A 65 7.80 7.70 0.59
CA THR A 65 8.92 8.63 0.41
C THR A 65 10.21 8.14 1.07
N LYS A 66 11.34 8.62 0.56
CA LYS A 66 12.65 8.61 1.22
C LYS A 66 13.12 10.03 1.55
N MET A 67 12.39 11.05 1.14
CA MET A 67 12.83 12.43 1.23
C MET A 67 12.61 13.04 2.61
N LYS A 68 13.50 13.98 2.95
CA LYS A 68 13.23 14.98 3.99
C LYS A 68 12.09 15.90 3.53
N ILE A 69 11.32 16.38 4.47
CA ILE A 69 10.24 17.36 4.23
C ILE A 69 10.72 18.71 4.76
N ALA A 70 10.54 19.77 3.98
CA ALA A 70 10.87 21.13 4.41
C ALA A 70 10.01 21.53 5.61
N ILE A 71 10.60 22.25 6.57
CA ILE A 71 9.95 22.51 7.87
C ILE A 71 8.63 23.28 7.74
N ASP A 72 8.58 24.20 6.77
CA ASP A 72 7.43 25.03 6.42
C ASP A 72 6.30 24.26 5.73
N ALA A 73 6.57 23.06 5.20
CA ALA A 73 5.56 22.22 4.58
C ALA A 73 4.74 21.41 5.60
N TYR A 74 5.24 21.19 6.82
CA TYR A 74 4.56 20.40 7.84
C TYR A 74 3.22 21.00 8.29
N PRO A 75 3.10 22.31 8.61
CA PRO A 75 1.82 22.89 8.99
C PRO A 75 0.75 22.74 7.91
N ARG A 76 1.14 22.80 6.62
CA ARG A 76 0.21 22.61 5.51
C ARG A 76 -0.21 21.15 5.38
N LEU A 77 0.73 20.20 5.52
CA LEU A 77 0.42 18.78 5.59
C LEU A 77 -0.50 18.47 6.79
N GLY A 78 -0.23 19.03 7.97
CA GLY A 78 -0.98 18.82 9.20
C GLY A 78 -2.47 19.13 9.08
N ARG A 79 -2.88 19.97 8.13
CA ARG A 79 -4.31 20.20 7.80
C ARG A 79 -5.03 18.96 7.28
N LEU A 80 -4.29 17.97 6.79
CA LEU A 80 -4.82 16.73 6.22
C LEU A 80 -4.87 15.57 7.22
N LYS A 81 -4.47 15.78 8.48
CA LYS A 81 -4.34 14.70 9.49
C LYS A 81 -5.65 13.98 9.83
N THR A 82 -6.79 14.63 9.61
CA THR A 82 -8.13 14.05 9.81
C THR A 82 -8.61 13.22 8.62
N TYR A 83 -7.88 13.22 7.51
CA TYR A 83 -8.15 12.41 6.34
C TYR A 83 -7.24 11.18 6.30
N PRO A 84 -7.67 10.07 5.67
CA PRO A 84 -6.89 8.84 5.57
C PRO A 84 -5.70 8.99 4.61
N VAL A 85 -4.70 9.76 5.01
CA VAL A 85 -3.43 9.99 4.33
C VAL A 85 -2.34 9.23 5.08
N ASN A 86 -2.01 8.05 4.57
CA ASN A 86 -0.99 7.18 5.13
C ASN A 86 0.39 7.48 4.54
N ILE A 87 1.27 8.08 5.34
CA ILE A 87 2.63 8.39 4.92
C ILE A 87 3.59 7.28 5.38
N LEU A 88 4.24 6.67 4.40
CA LEU A 88 5.19 5.58 4.52
C LEU A 88 6.62 6.14 4.31
N VAL A 89 7.44 6.09 5.36
CA VAL A 89 8.82 6.58 5.31
C VAL A 89 9.77 5.40 5.18
N THR A 90 10.48 5.33 4.06
CA THR A 90 11.34 4.19 3.72
C THR A 90 12.66 4.29 4.44
N ILE A 91 13.01 3.28 5.24
CA ILE A 91 14.34 3.09 5.81
C ILE A 91 14.60 1.59 5.68
N VAL A 92 15.63 1.19 4.94
CA VAL A 92 15.87 -0.21 4.57
C VAL A 92 17.16 -0.78 5.14
N SER A 93 18.10 0.05 5.60
CA SER A 93 19.36 -0.35 6.22
C SER A 93 19.98 0.89 6.87
N LEU A 94 20.77 0.71 7.94
CA LEU A 94 21.59 1.78 8.52
C LEU A 94 23.00 1.72 7.95
N LYS A 95 23.59 0.52 7.95
CA LYS A 95 24.95 0.22 7.47
C LYS A 95 25.12 0.40 5.96
N TYR A 96 24.17 -0.07 5.16
CA TYR A 96 24.25 -0.07 3.69
C TYR A 96 23.46 1.09 3.06
N ALA A 97 23.04 2.09 3.85
CA ALA A 97 22.18 3.17 3.37
C ALA A 97 22.76 3.91 2.16
N GLU A 98 24.02 4.32 2.21
CA GLU A 98 24.69 5.03 1.11
C GLU A 98 24.94 4.14 -0.10
N ILE A 99 25.12 2.83 0.11
CA ILE A 99 25.33 1.88 -0.97
C ILE A 99 24.01 1.59 -1.71
N LEU A 100 22.94 1.36 -0.96
CA LEU A 100 21.63 0.99 -1.50
C LEU A 100 20.87 2.21 -2.03
N GLU A 101 21.07 3.37 -1.41
CA GLU A 101 20.29 4.60 -1.63
C GLU A 101 21.19 5.86 -1.64
N PRO A 102 22.23 5.94 -2.50
CA PRO A 102 23.27 6.97 -2.43
C PRO A 102 22.77 8.42 -2.55
N SER A 103 21.61 8.65 -3.19
CA SER A 103 21.04 9.99 -3.36
C SER A 103 19.89 10.29 -2.39
N ALA A 104 19.57 9.36 -1.48
CA ALA A 104 18.53 9.56 -0.48
C ALA A 104 19.12 10.26 0.76
N PRO A 105 18.31 11.05 1.49
CA PRO A 105 18.63 11.50 2.84
C PRO A 105 19.06 10.35 3.76
N SER A 106 19.91 10.67 4.74
CA SER A 106 20.38 9.67 5.69
C SER A 106 19.22 9.02 6.45
N PRO A 107 19.36 7.77 6.94
CA PRO A 107 18.35 7.14 7.78
C PRO A 107 17.93 8.03 8.96
N GLU A 108 18.87 8.73 9.59
CA GLU A 108 18.59 9.65 10.70
C GLU A 108 17.68 10.81 10.27
N GLN A 109 17.93 11.42 9.11
CA GLN A 109 17.04 12.46 8.58
C GLN A 109 15.63 11.93 8.30
N ARG A 110 15.52 10.64 7.91
CA ARG A 110 14.23 9.98 7.67
C ARG A 110 13.50 9.61 8.96
N PHE A 111 14.21 9.23 10.03
CA PHE A 111 13.63 9.09 11.36
C PHE A 111 13.07 10.43 11.86
N ASN A 112 13.79 11.54 11.64
CA ASN A 112 13.29 12.88 11.95
C ASN A 112 12.00 13.23 11.17
N VAL A 113 11.84 12.75 9.92
CA VAL A 113 10.56 12.90 9.20
C VAL A 113 9.43 12.15 9.90
N ILE A 114 9.67 10.93 10.40
CA ILE A 114 8.66 10.18 11.17
C ILE A 114 8.25 10.98 12.41
N ARG A 115 9.22 11.56 13.14
CA ARG A 115 8.96 12.37 14.34
C ARG A 115 8.11 13.60 14.03
N ASN A 116 8.51 14.39 13.04
CA ASN A 116 7.77 15.60 12.68
C ASN A 116 6.35 15.28 12.14
N LEU A 117 6.19 14.20 11.37
CA LEU A 117 4.85 13.75 10.93
C LEU A 117 3.97 13.34 12.11
N LYS A 118 4.56 12.66 13.10
CA LYS A 118 3.87 12.28 14.34
C LYS A 118 3.44 13.52 15.13
N ASP A 119 4.28 14.54 15.22
CA ASP A 119 3.98 15.81 15.91
C ASP A 119 2.84 16.59 15.22
N GLU A 120 2.77 16.53 13.89
CA GLU A 120 1.63 17.06 13.11
C GLU A 120 0.33 16.22 13.26
N GLY A 121 0.38 15.11 14.00
CA GLY A 121 -0.78 14.27 14.29
C GLY A 121 -1.04 13.16 13.27
N PHE A 122 -0.13 12.93 12.32
CA PHE A 122 -0.22 11.77 11.44
C PHE A 122 0.09 10.46 12.18
N LYS A 123 -0.16 9.35 11.48
CA LYS A 123 0.17 7.99 11.90
C LYS A 123 1.24 7.44 10.96
N PRO A 124 2.49 7.96 11.01
CA PRO A 124 3.54 7.55 10.09
C PRO A 124 3.88 6.07 10.28
N ILE A 125 4.24 5.41 9.19
CA ILE A 125 4.57 3.98 9.17
C ILE A 125 5.94 3.80 8.54
N LEU A 126 6.79 2.99 9.17
CA LEU A 126 8.07 2.60 8.62
C LEU A 126 7.82 1.75 7.36
N PHE A 127 8.50 2.08 6.27
CA PHE A 127 8.44 1.30 5.04
C PHE A 127 9.72 0.47 4.88
N PHE A 128 9.75 -0.67 5.56
CA PHE A 128 10.85 -1.63 5.47
C PHE A 128 10.69 -2.50 4.22
N ARG A 129 10.94 -1.87 3.07
CA ARG A 129 10.81 -2.50 1.75
C ARG A 129 11.89 -1.99 0.79
N PRO A 130 12.65 -2.88 0.15
CA PRO A 130 12.53 -4.34 0.20
C PRO A 130 13.25 -4.99 1.40
N VAL A 131 12.80 -6.19 1.78
CA VAL A 131 13.56 -7.14 2.62
C VAL A 131 14.58 -7.86 1.72
N ILE A 132 15.87 -7.61 1.94
CA ILE A 132 16.97 -8.13 1.12
C ILE A 132 17.71 -9.20 1.95
N PRO A 133 17.59 -10.50 1.60
CA PRO A 133 18.23 -11.59 2.34
C PRO A 133 19.73 -11.39 2.51
N GLY A 134 20.22 -11.59 3.73
CA GLY A 134 21.64 -11.44 4.08
C GLY A 134 22.17 -10.01 4.06
N VAL A 135 21.27 -9.00 4.00
CA VAL A 135 21.67 -7.59 3.96
C VAL A 135 21.03 -6.77 5.08
N ASN A 136 19.70 -6.75 5.18
CA ASN A 136 19.03 -5.85 6.12
C ASN A 136 18.21 -6.53 7.21
N GLU A 137 18.05 -7.85 7.19
CA GLU A 137 17.29 -8.56 8.22
C GLU A 137 17.98 -8.51 9.60
N GLU A 138 19.31 -8.46 9.64
CA GLU A 138 20.11 -8.38 10.88
C GLU A 138 19.97 -7.01 11.58
N GLU A 139 19.74 -5.95 10.81
CA GLU A 139 19.59 -4.58 11.33
C GLU A 139 18.13 -4.24 11.65
N ALA A 140 17.19 -5.13 11.34
CA ALA A 140 15.77 -4.81 11.37
C ALA A 140 15.27 -4.49 12.78
N GLU A 141 15.80 -5.18 13.80
CA GLU A 141 15.43 -4.92 15.20
C GLU A 141 15.76 -3.49 15.62
N GLU A 142 16.99 -3.04 15.39
CA GLU A 142 17.44 -1.68 15.68
C GLU A 142 16.64 -0.63 14.90
N ILE A 143 16.41 -0.88 13.59
CA ILE A 143 15.62 0.03 12.74
C ILE A 143 14.18 0.15 13.26
N PHE A 144 13.58 -0.96 13.71
CA PHE A 144 12.20 -0.98 14.19
C PHE A 144 12.06 -0.26 15.53
N GLU A 145 13.04 -0.45 16.42
CA GLU A 145 13.13 0.27 17.69
C GLU A 145 13.24 1.78 17.47
N LYS A 146 14.20 2.23 16.66
CA LYS A 146 14.35 3.65 16.30
C LYS A 146 13.12 4.24 15.60
N ALA A 147 12.46 3.45 14.75
CA ALA A 147 11.22 3.88 14.10
C ALA A 147 10.10 4.07 15.14
N ARG A 148 9.97 3.16 16.10
CA ARG A 148 8.97 3.24 17.17
C ARG A 148 9.22 4.44 18.09
N GLU A 149 10.47 4.68 18.46
CA GLU A 149 10.91 5.85 19.25
C GLU A 149 10.61 7.15 18.51
N SER A 150 10.80 7.16 17.19
CA SER A 150 10.47 8.30 16.31
C SER A 150 8.97 8.49 16.11
N GLY A 151 8.12 7.59 16.62
CA GLY A 151 6.67 7.74 16.57
C GLY A 151 5.96 6.98 15.44
N ALA A 152 6.65 6.06 14.74
CA ALA A 152 5.99 5.15 13.81
C ALA A 152 4.99 4.27 14.55
N VAL A 153 3.82 4.05 13.96
CA VAL A 153 2.76 3.21 14.54
C VAL A 153 2.76 1.77 14.02
N GLY A 154 3.55 1.51 12.99
CA GLY A 154 3.66 0.21 12.36
C GLY A 154 4.73 0.17 11.30
N VAL A 155 4.87 -1.00 10.67
CA VAL A 155 5.87 -1.25 9.65
C VAL A 155 5.28 -2.04 8.50
N VAL A 156 5.56 -1.59 7.28
CA VAL A 156 5.29 -2.35 6.06
C VAL A 156 6.53 -3.14 5.69
N ILE A 157 6.43 -4.48 5.76
CA ILE A 157 7.48 -5.43 5.44
C ILE A 157 7.24 -5.94 4.01
N GLY A 158 8.03 -5.44 3.05
CA GLY A 158 7.81 -5.68 1.63
C GLY A 158 8.82 -6.65 1.01
N GLY A 159 8.36 -7.49 0.07
CA GLY A 159 9.23 -8.45 -0.62
C GLY A 159 10.18 -7.81 -1.62
N PHE A 160 11.28 -8.51 -1.92
CA PHE A 160 12.30 -8.10 -2.87
C PHE A 160 12.09 -8.75 -4.24
N ARG A 161 12.33 -7.98 -5.30
CA ARG A 161 12.35 -8.45 -6.68
C ARG A 161 13.67 -8.06 -7.31
N ILE A 162 14.26 -8.98 -8.04
CA ILE A 162 15.56 -8.80 -8.68
C ILE A 162 15.47 -8.88 -10.19
N THR A 163 16.47 -8.31 -10.83
CA THR A 163 16.79 -8.47 -12.26
C THR A 163 18.29 -8.78 -12.36
N ARG A 164 18.77 -9.16 -13.55
CA ARG A 164 20.22 -9.36 -13.77
C ARG A 164 21.03 -8.09 -13.45
N ARG A 165 20.48 -6.92 -13.77
CA ARG A 165 21.10 -5.62 -13.46
C ARG A 165 21.19 -5.38 -11.95
N ILE A 166 20.12 -5.66 -11.21
CA ILE A 166 20.12 -5.51 -9.74
C ILE A 166 21.18 -6.41 -9.11
N LEU A 167 21.25 -7.69 -9.50
CA LEU A 167 22.29 -8.61 -8.98
C LEU A 167 23.71 -8.15 -9.31
N SER A 168 23.93 -7.64 -10.53
CA SER A 168 25.22 -7.09 -10.95
C SER A 168 25.61 -5.87 -10.12
N ASN A 169 24.68 -4.95 -9.90
CA ASN A 169 24.91 -3.73 -9.11
C ASN A 169 25.22 -4.05 -7.65
N LEU A 170 24.45 -4.95 -7.01
CA LEU A 170 24.71 -5.38 -5.63
C LEU A 170 26.11 -5.98 -5.50
N ARG A 171 26.50 -6.88 -6.41
CA ARG A 171 27.84 -7.47 -6.42
C ARG A 171 28.93 -6.42 -6.59
N ARG A 172 28.77 -5.49 -7.52
CA ARG A 172 29.74 -4.39 -7.74
C ARG A 172 29.87 -3.48 -6.53
N ALA A 173 28.80 -3.34 -5.76
CA ALA A 173 28.77 -2.56 -4.54
C ALA A 173 29.26 -3.36 -3.30
N GLY A 174 29.85 -4.55 -3.50
CA GLY A 174 30.42 -5.36 -2.43
C GLY A 174 29.39 -6.11 -1.57
N ILE A 175 28.13 -6.18 -1.99
CA ILE A 175 27.09 -6.93 -1.28
C ILE A 175 27.15 -8.40 -1.71
N ASP A 176 27.22 -9.31 -0.73
CA ASP A 176 27.09 -10.73 -1.00
C ASP A 176 25.66 -11.04 -1.47
N ILE A 177 25.56 -11.76 -2.59
CA ILE A 177 24.30 -12.11 -3.23
C ILE A 177 24.00 -13.61 -3.15
N SER A 178 24.78 -14.37 -2.38
CA SER A 178 24.65 -15.83 -2.25
C SER A 178 23.27 -16.21 -1.72
N ASP A 179 22.80 -15.59 -0.65
CA ASP A 179 21.47 -15.84 -0.09
C ASP A 179 20.35 -15.45 -1.05
N ILE A 180 20.51 -14.33 -1.75
CA ILE A 180 19.55 -13.89 -2.78
C ILE A 180 19.44 -14.94 -3.89
N LYS A 181 20.57 -15.51 -4.33
CA LYS A 181 20.61 -16.55 -5.38
C LYS A 181 20.01 -17.88 -4.92
N ASN A 182 20.27 -18.28 -3.69
CA ASN A 182 19.70 -19.51 -3.12
C ASN A 182 18.17 -19.43 -2.98
N ARG A 183 17.63 -18.21 -2.92
CA ARG A 183 16.19 -17.93 -2.77
C ARG A 183 15.45 -17.65 -4.08
N ILE A 184 16.10 -17.83 -5.24
CA ILE A 184 15.45 -17.76 -6.56
C ILE A 184 15.39 -19.16 -7.20
N LYS A 185 14.21 -19.53 -7.70
CA LYS A 185 14.00 -20.86 -8.33
C LYS A 185 14.56 -20.96 -9.74
N THR A 186 14.67 -19.83 -10.43
CA THR A 186 15.06 -19.77 -11.86
C THR A 186 15.98 -18.60 -12.10
N ARG A 187 16.81 -18.70 -13.14
CA ARG A 187 17.60 -17.55 -13.60
C ARG A 187 16.68 -16.36 -13.89
N PRO A 188 17.05 -15.12 -13.51
CA PRO A 188 16.15 -13.99 -13.67
C PRO A 188 15.88 -13.68 -15.15
N ASN A 189 14.60 -13.71 -15.52
CA ASN A 189 14.08 -13.25 -16.80
C ASN A 189 13.03 -12.15 -16.54
N GLY A 190 13.48 -10.89 -16.54
CA GLY A 190 12.69 -9.76 -16.05
C GLY A 190 12.70 -9.65 -14.51
N GLN A 191 11.66 -9.03 -13.93
CA GLN A 191 11.53 -8.90 -12.49
C GLN A 191 11.15 -10.24 -11.85
N THR A 192 12.06 -10.84 -11.11
CA THR A 192 11.88 -12.13 -10.44
C THR A 192 11.72 -11.93 -8.93
N PRO A 193 10.66 -12.44 -8.28
CA PRO A 193 10.53 -12.36 -6.84
C PRO A 193 11.58 -13.24 -6.13
N VAL A 194 12.14 -12.73 -5.03
CA VAL A 194 13.00 -13.48 -4.13
C VAL A 194 12.15 -14.05 -3.00
N TYR A 195 12.31 -15.35 -2.72
CA TYR A 195 11.56 -15.99 -1.64
C TYR A 195 12.03 -15.47 -0.27
N THR A 196 11.13 -14.78 0.42
CA THR A 196 11.41 -14.07 1.68
C THR A 196 10.36 -14.37 2.76
N ASN A 197 9.47 -15.35 2.57
CA ASN A 197 8.35 -15.55 3.48
C ASN A 197 8.79 -15.90 4.91
N ASP A 198 9.81 -16.72 5.05
CA ASP A 198 10.45 -17.09 6.32
C ASP A 198 11.03 -15.85 7.03
N ILE A 199 11.81 -15.03 6.32
CA ILE A 199 12.38 -13.80 6.87
C ILE A 199 11.25 -12.84 7.27
N LYS A 200 10.25 -12.67 6.42
CA LYS A 200 9.09 -11.81 6.71
C LYS A 200 8.31 -12.25 7.94
N GLN A 201 8.21 -13.54 8.25
CA GLN A 201 7.55 -14.02 9.47
C GLN A 201 8.34 -13.61 10.71
N LYS A 202 9.66 -13.80 10.71
CA LYS A 202 10.54 -13.32 11.80
C LYS A 202 10.40 -11.81 12.00
N LEU A 203 10.43 -11.04 10.92
CA LEU A 203 10.25 -9.59 10.98
C LEU A 203 8.86 -9.18 11.51
N VAL A 204 7.81 -9.97 11.25
CA VAL A 204 6.47 -9.75 11.82
C VAL A 204 6.49 -9.94 13.34
N GLU A 205 7.24 -10.90 13.86
CA GLU A 205 7.40 -11.15 15.30
C GLU A 205 8.17 -10.01 15.96
N ILE A 206 9.35 -9.66 15.43
CA ILE A 206 10.17 -8.52 15.90
C ILE A 206 9.36 -7.22 15.91
N SER A 207 8.55 -6.98 14.87
CA SER A 207 7.67 -5.80 14.83
C SER A 207 6.74 -5.73 16.04
N ARG A 208 6.14 -6.86 16.43
CA ARG A 208 5.20 -6.90 17.57
C ARG A 208 5.94 -6.66 18.89
N GLU A 209 7.11 -7.26 19.06
CA GLU A 209 7.96 -7.05 20.25
C GLU A 209 8.33 -5.58 20.41
N LYS A 210 8.63 -4.88 19.31
CA LYS A 210 8.89 -3.43 19.30
C LYS A 210 7.62 -2.56 19.27
N ASN A 211 6.44 -3.13 19.57
CA ASN A 211 5.16 -2.41 19.61
C ASN A 211 4.80 -1.68 18.29
N LEU A 212 5.20 -2.24 17.15
CA LEU A 212 4.82 -1.80 15.82
C LEU A 212 3.81 -2.76 15.22
N ILE A 213 2.75 -2.23 14.61
CA ILE A 213 1.79 -3.06 13.88
C ILE A 213 2.43 -3.55 12.56
N PRO A 214 2.59 -4.86 12.35
CA PRO A 214 3.20 -5.37 11.13
C PRO A 214 2.19 -5.42 9.98
N PHE A 215 2.62 -5.01 8.78
CA PHE A 215 1.86 -5.11 7.54
C PHE A 215 2.70 -5.78 6.46
N LEU A 216 2.17 -6.78 5.76
CA LEU A 216 2.88 -7.42 4.65
C LEU A 216 2.76 -6.66 3.33
N SER A 217 1.88 -5.64 3.26
CA SER A 217 1.71 -4.72 2.13
C SER A 217 1.30 -3.33 2.58
N ALA A 218 1.64 -2.37 1.72
CA ALA A 218 1.28 -0.97 1.88
C ALA A 218 -0.24 -0.73 1.83
N CYS A 219 -1.01 -1.54 1.08
CA CYS A 219 -2.47 -1.44 1.09
C CYS A 219 -3.07 -1.80 2.46
N CYS A 220 -2.47 -2.72 3.22
CA CYS A 220 -2.94 -3.05 4.57
C CYS A 220 -2.67 -1.89 5.55
N ALA A 221 -1.50 -1.25 5.45
CA ALA A 221 -1.18 -0.04 6.19
C ALA A 221 -2.17 1.10 5.88
N ASN A 222 -2.54 1.26 4.60
CA ASN A 222 -3.54 2.24 4.20
C ASN A 222 -4.94 1.92 4.78
N THR A 223 -5.37 0.65 4.75
CA THR A 223 -6.63 0.24 5.41
C THR A 223 -6.61 0.53 6.92
N TYR A 224 -5.48 0.26 7.59
CA TYR A 224 -5.32 0.59 9.00
C TYR A 224 -5.39 2.09 9.25
N ASN A 225 -4.77 2.90 8.41
CA ASN A 225 -4.80 4.35 8.53
C ASN A 225 -6.23 4.92 8.44
N ILE A 226 -7.10 4.35 7.59
CA ILE A 226 -8.52 4.73 7.57
C ILE A 226 -9.15 4.60 8.96
N MET A 227 -8.99 3.45 9.61
CA MET A 227 -9.51 3.21 10.95
C MET A 227 -8.84 4.10 12.00
N ALA A 228 -7.51 4.22 11.95
CA ALA A 228 -6.75 4.98 12.93
C ALA A 228 -7.00 6.49 12.86
N THR A 229 -7.41 7.00 11.70
CA THR A 229 -7.71 8.42 11.48
C THR A 229 -9.18 8.75 11.63
N THR A 230 -10.08 7.93 11.05
CA THR A 230 -11.52 8.24 10.97
C THR A 230 -12.38 7.42 11.93
N GLY A 231 -11.83 6.39 12.58
CA GLY A 231 -12.58 5.41 13.36
C GLY A 231 -13.32 4.36 12.50
N LEU A 232 -13.44 4.58 11.19
CA LEU A 232 -14.17 3.69 10.30
C LEU A 232 -13.40 2.38 10.06
N ARG A 233 -14.06 1.26 10.37
CA ARG A 233 -13.54 -0.08 10.06
C ARG A 233 -14.07 -0.55 8.71
N ILE A 234 -13.18 -0.59 7.72
CA ILE A 234 -13.48 -1.07 6.36
C ILE A 234 -12.54 -2.24 6.05
N PRO A 235 -13.02 -3.39 5.52
CA PRO A 235 -12.14 -4.49 5.14
C PRO A 235 -11.14 -4.08 4.06
N CYS A 236 -9.99 -4.74 4.02
CA CYS A 236 -8.95 -4.38 3.06
C CYS A 236 -9.40 -4.64 1.61
N ALA A 237 -8.99 -3.75 0.69
CA ALA A 237 -9.39 -3.81 -0.72
C ALA A 237 -9.02 -5.12 -1.42
N ASN A 238 -7.89 -5.72 -1.05
CA ASN A 238 -7.38 -6.92 -1.70
C ASN A 238 -7.99 -8.23 -1.17
N LEU A 239 -8.77 -8.19 -0.09
CA LEU A 239 -9.44 -9.35 0.51
C LEU A 239 -8.50 -10.48 0.95
N CYS A 240 -7.22 -10.17 1.17
CA CYS A 240 -6.20 -11.15 1.54
C CYS A 240 -6.47 -11.86 2.88
N PHE A 241 -7.32 -11.27 3.74
CA PHE A 241 -7.72 -11.86 5.02
C PHE A 241 -8.57 -13.11 4.86
N ILE A 242 -9.29 -13.26 3.74
CA ILE A 242 -10.17 -14.43 3.49
C ILE A 242 -9.35 -15.72 3.48
N ASN A 243 -8.19 -15.70 2.82
CA ASN A 243 -7.36 -16.90 2.64
C ASN A 243 -6.21 -17.00 3.67
N LYS A 244 -6.11 -16.04 4.62
CA LYS A 244 -5.06 -15.92 5.65
C LYS A 244 -3.59 -15.90 5.19
N LYS A 245 -3.26 -16.14 3.91
CA LYS A 245 -1.87 -16.25 3.40
C LYS A 245 -1.01 -14.98 3.55
N PHE A 246 -1.63 -13.82 3.74
CA PHE A 246 -0.94 -12.52 3.70
C PHE A 246 -1.40 -11.57 4.82
N CYS A 247 -2.22 -12.06 5.76
CA CYS A 247 -2.78 -11.24 6.83
C CYS A 247 -1.95 -11.38 8.11
N THR A 248 -1.65 -10.26 8.77
CA THR A 248 -0.91 -10.21 10.04
C THR A 248 -1.81 -10.05 11.27
N ASN A 249 -3.13 -10.07 11.08
CA ASN A 249 -4.16 -9.83 12.10
C ASN A 249 -4.01 -8.46 12.79
N CYS A 250 -3.86 -7.40 11.99
CA CYS A 250 -3.80 -6.03 12.50
C CYS A 250 -5.13 -5.59 13.15
N PRO A 251 -5.13 -4.49 13.93
CA PRO A 251 -6.30 -4.06 14.70
C PRO A 251 -7.56 -3.74 13.89
N VAL A 252 -7.49 -3.58 12.55
CA VAL A 252 -8.67 -3.41 11.70
C VAL A 252 -9.66 -4.58 11.84
N ASN A 253 -9.16 -5.80 12.05
CA ASN A 253 -9.96 -7.01 12.22
C ASN A 253 -10.91 -7.28 11.04
N CYS A 254 -10.40 -7.17 9.80
CA CYS A 254 -11.17 -7.26 8.55
C CYS A 254 -12.14 -8.45 8.47
N LYS A 255 -11.77 -9.62 9.04
CA LYS A 255 -12.57 -10.85 9.01
C LYS A 255 -13.92 -10.69 9.71
N ASN A 256 -13.99 -9.87 10.76
CA ASN A 256 -15.17 -9.74 11.61
C ASN A 256 -16.02 -8.51 11.27
N ILE A 257 -15.67 -7.77 10.21
CA ILE A 257 -16.48 -6.63 9.77
C ILE A 257 -17.62 -7.14 8.88
N LYS A 258 -18.87 -6.88 9.29
CA LYS A 258 -20.05 -7.13 8.47
C LYS A 258 -20.14 -6.09 7.35
N ILE A 259 -20.26 -6.54 6.11
CA ILE A 259 -20.54 -5.68 4.95
C ILE A 259 -21.89 -6.08 4.41
N GLU A 260 -22.80 -5.12 4.44
CA GLU A 260 -24.12 -5.23 3.82
C GLU A 260 -24.02 -4.78 2.36
N VAL A 261 -24.64 -5.56 1.48
CA VAL A 261 -24.69 -5.30 0.05
C VAL A 261 -26.13 -5.52 -0.36
N ASP A 262 -26.76 -4.49 -0.91
CA ASP A 262 -28.07 -4.61 -1.51
C ASP A 262 -27.98 -5.46 -2.79
N GLU A 263 -28.80 -6.50 -2.87
CA GLU A 263 -28.74 -7.44 -3.98
C GLU A 263 -29.15 -6.79 -5.30
N GLU A 264 -30.13 -5.89 -5.28
CA GLU A 264 -30.64 -5.25 -6.48
C GLU A 264 -29.66 -4.20 -7.01
N GLU A 265 -29.04 -3.41 -6.12
CA GLU A 265 -27.93 -2.52 -6.43
C GLU A 265 -26.75 -3.29 -7.03
N PHE A 266 -26.40 -4.44 -6.45
CA PHE A 266 -25.35 -5.30 -6.99
C PHE A 266 -25.70 -5.83 -8.38
N LYS A 267 -26.92 -6.34 -8.59
CA LYS A 267 -27.38 -6.84 -9.91
C LYS A 267 -27.29 -5.74 -10.97
N ASN A 268 -27.76 -4.53 -10.64
CA ASN A 268 -27.70 -3.38 -11.52
C ASN A 268 -26.27 -2.97 -11.86
N SER A 269 -25.39 -2.92 -10.86
CA SER A 269 -23.97 -2.59 -11.05
C SER A 269 -23.24 -3.67 -11.87
N PHE A 270 -23.51 -4.95 -11.58
CA PHE A 270 -22.96 -6.08 -12.33
C PHE A 270 -23.36 -6.01 -13.81
N TYR A 271 -24.65 -5.74 -14.10
CA TYR A 271 -25.13 -5.57 -15.46
C TYR A 271 -24.48 -4.37 -16.15
N ARG A 272 -24.42 -3.19 -15.51
CA ARG A 272 -23.80 -1.99 -16.09
C ARG A 272 -22.32 -2.20 -16.41
N MET A 273 -21.57 -2.82 -15.50
CA MET A 273 -20.12 -2.98 -15.66
C MET A 273 -19.73 -4.13 -16.61
N LEU A 274 -20.51 -5.22 -16.65
CA LEU A 274 -20.15 -6.44 -17.39
C LEU A 274 -21.01 -6.67 -18.65
N ASN A 275 -22.15 -5.99 -18.74
CA ASN A 275 -23.20 -6.19 -19.75
C ASN A 275 -23.66 -7.66 -19.82
N VAL A 276 -23.88 -8.21 -18.63
CA VAL A 276 -24.37 -9.57 -18.37
C VAL A 276 -25.35 -9.47 -17.22
N LYS A 277 -26.60 -9.91 -17.41
CA LYS A 277 -27.59 -9.95 -16.34
C LYS A 277 -27.35 -11.19 -15.49
N PRO A 278 -27.22 -11.06 -14.16
CA PRO A 278 -27.16 -12.22 -13.27
C PRO A 278 -28.55 -12.85 -13.17
N ASP A 279 -28.63 -14.18 -13.16
CA ASP A 279 -29.87 -14.92 -12.97
C ASP A 279 -30.23 -15.04 -11.48
N GLU A 280 -29.22 -15.27 -10.64
CA GLU A 280 -29.34 -15.35 -9.19
C GLU A 280 -28.12 -14.68 -8.54
N VAL A 281 -28.34 -14.00 -7.42
CA VAL A 281 -27.29 -13.40 -6.59
C VAL A 281 -27.52 -13.84 -5.16
N ASN A 282 -26.47 -14.34 -4.50
CA ASN A 282 -26.50 -14.70 -3.09
C ASN A 282 -25.32 -14.04 -2.37
N VAL A 283 -25.63 -13.10 -1.49
CA VAL A 283 -24.62 -12.35 -0.71
C VAL A 283 -24.29 -13.11 0.57
N LYS A 284 -23.05 -13.60 0.66
CA LYS A 284 -22.48 -14.21 1.87
C LYS A 284 -21.62 -13.21 2.63
N GLN A 285 -21.09 -13.60 3.80
CA GLN A 285 -20.23 -12.73 4.61
C GLN A 285 -19.00 -12.21 3.84
N HIS A 286 -18.31 -13.08 3.11
CA HIS A 286 -17.06 -12.75 2.41
C HIS A 286 -17.11 -12.93 0.89
N SER A 287 -18.22 -13.41 0.34
CA SER A 287 -18.40 -13.60 -1.10
C SER A 287 -19.78 -13.14 -1.58
N ILE A 288 -19.88 -12.88 -2.87
CA ILE A 288 -21.12 -12.71 -3.60
C ILE A 288 -21.09 -13.80 -4.68
N ASN A 289 -22.02 -14.75 -4.58
CA ASN A 289 -22.16 -15.82 -5.55
C ASN A 289 -23.14 -15.36 -6.62
N VAL A 290 -22.74 -15.44 -7.88
CA VAL A 290 -23.50 -14.93 -9.02
C VAL A 290 -23.67 -16.05 -10.02
N GLN A 291 -24.91 -16.49 -10.22
CA GLN A 291 -25.22 -17.45 -11.26
C GLN A 291 -25.49 -16.74 -12.59
N VAL A 292 -24.91 -17.27 -13.67
CA VAL A 292 -25.14 -16.73 -15.02
C VAL A 292 -25.33 -17.86 -16.03
N LYS A 293 -26.55 -18.04 -16.52
CA LYS A 293 -26.92 -19.08 -17.50
C LYS A 293 -26.34 -18.81 -18.89
N LYS A 294 -26.18 -17.55 -19.30
CA LYS A 294 -25.72 -17.15 -20.65
C LYS A 294 -24.47 -16.28 -20.59
N ARG A 295 -23.65 -16.29 -21.66
CA ARG A 295 -22.48 -15.39 -21.82
C ARG A 295 -21.33 -15.59 -20.80
N LYS A 296 -21.17 -16.76 -20.17
CA LYS A 296 -20.03 -17.07 -19.26
C LYS A 296 -18.66 -16.74 -19.85
N ARG A 297 -18.43 -17.02 -21.14
CA ARG A 297 -17.19 -16.70 -21.87
C ARG A 297 -16.83 -15.20 -21.86
N ARG A 298 -17.83 -14.30 -21.79
CA ARG A 298 -17.62 -12.84 -21.72
C ARG A 298 -17.01 -12.40 -20.39
N LEU A 299 -17.37 -13.08 -19.30
CA LEU A 299 -16.89 -12.78 -17.95
C LEU A 299 -15.41 -13.15 -17.79
N LEU A 300 -14.97 -14.23 -18.43
CA LEU A 300 -13.54 -14.61 -18.50
C LEU A 300 -12.66 -13.50 -19.09
N ARG A 301 -13.19 -12.71 -20.03
CA ARG A 301 -12.50 -11.57 -20.65
C ARG A 301 -12.56 -10.28 -19.81
N ARG A 302 -13.37 -10.26 -18.75
CA ARG A 302 -13.62 -9.08 -17.90
C ARG A 302 -13.15 -9.25 -16.45
N LYS A 303 -12.17 -10.14 -16.22
CA LYS A 303 -11.60 -10.40 -14.88
C LYS A 303 -11.13 -9.14 -14.14
N ALA A 304 -10.57 -8.15 -14.86
CA ALA A 304 -10.14 -6.89 -14.26
C ALA A 304 -11.32 -6.11 -13.65
N ILE A 305 -12.46 -6.05 -14.36
CA ILE A 305 -13.68 -5.38 -13.89
C ILE A 305 -14.24 -6.10 -12.67
N ILE A 306 -14.29 -7.44 -12.72
CA ILE A 306 -14.72 -8.25 -11.56
C ILE A 306 -13.80 -7.95 -10.36
N LYS A 307 -12.49 -7.83 -10.56
CA LYS A 307 -11.56 -7.51 -9.48
C LYS A 307 -11.76 -6.11 -8.90
N THR A 308 -12.11 -5.14 -9.74
CA THR A 308 -12.52 -3.80 -9.28
C THR A 308 -13.79 -3.87 -8.44
N MET A 309 -14.81 -4.61 -8.90
CA MET A 309 -16.05 -4.82 -8.14
C MET A 309 -15.78 -5.51 -6.80
N GLU A 310 -14.92 -6.54 -6.75
CA GLU A 310 -14.52 -7.19 -5.49
C GLU A 310 -13.93 -6.19 -4.49
N SER A 311 -13.15 -5.23 -4.99
CA SER A 311 -12.54 -4.19 -4.18
C SER A 311 -13.61 -3.21 -3.69
N ILE A 312 -14.57 -2.81 -4.51
CA ILE A 312 -15.65 -1.89 -4.13
C ILE A 312 -16.59 -2.52 -3.09
N TYR A 313 -17.12 -3.71 -3.39
CA TYR A 313 -18.03 -4.43 -2.49
C TYR A 313 -17.33 -5.07 -1.29
N ARG A 314 -15.99 -5.07 -1.29
CA ARG A 314 -15.16 -5.70 -0.26
C ARG A 314 -15.55 -7.17 -0.01
N LYS A 315 -15.99 -7.87 -1.06
CA LYS A 315 -16.36 -9.29 -1.08
C LYS A 315 -15.81 -9.97 -2.32
N LYS A 316 -15.49 -11.25 -2.22
CA LYS A 316 -15.05 -12.06 -3.36
C LYS A 316 -16.23 -12.32 -4.29
N ILE A 317 -16.09 -12.11 -5.59
CA ILE A 317 -17.16 -12.40 -6.54
C ILE A 317 -16.88 -13.77 -7.15
N ILE A 318 -17.80 -14.69 -6.95
CA ILE A 318 -17.76 -16.06 -7.48
C ILE A 318 -18.84 -16.14 -8.53
N VAL A 319 -18.45 -16.39 -9.77
CA VAL A 319 -19.38 -16.48 -10.90
C VAL A 319 -19.46 -17.93 -11.33
N ASP A 320 -20.66 -18.49 -11.25
CA ASP A 320 -20.97 -19.85 -11.67
C ASP A 320 -21.80 -19.89 -12.95
#